data_AF-A0A1H3PDK5-F1
#
_entry.id   AF-A0A1H3PDK5-F1
#
_cell.length_a   1.000
_cell.length_b   1.000
_cell.length_c   1.000
_cell.angle_alpha   90.00
_cell.angle_beta   90.00
_cell.angle_gamma   90.00
#
_symmetry.space_group_name_H-M   'P 1'
#
loop_
_entity.id
_entity.type
_entity.pdbx_description
1 polymer ?
#
loop_
_entity_poly.entity_id
_entity_poly.type
_entity_poly.pdbx_seq_one_letter_code
_entity_poly.pdbx_strand_id
1 'polypeptide(L)' 'MQTIKIQLLHPDAKLPTRAHPTDACYDVYAATCELGPGWAKVRAGLRHRDTRGLAGQILPP' A
#
# COMPACT_ATOMS: atom_id res chain seq x y z
N MET A 1 2.69 15.41 14.45
CA MET A 1 2.82 14.09 13.77
C MET A 1 1.43 13.69 13.30
N GLN A 2 1.22 13.48 12.00
CA GLN A 2 -0.07 13.02 11.48
C GLN A 2 -0.06 11.49 11.39
N THR A 3 -1.20 10.86 11.66
CA THR A 3 -1.33 9.39 11.66
C THR A 3 -2.31 8.96 10.58
N ILE A 4 -1.86 8.08 9.68
CA ILE A 4 -2.72 7.43 8.68
C ILE A 4 -3.26 6.13 9.27
N LYS A 5 -4.57 5.91 9.18
CA LYS A 5 -5.21 4.67 9.63
C LYS A 5 -5.22 3.66 8.48
N ILE A 6 -4.72 2.45 8.74
CA ILE A 6 -4.68 1.34 7.78
C ILE A 6 -5.52 0.18 8.33
N GLN A 7 -6.38 -0.37 7.48
CA GLN A 7 -7.13 -1.60 7.74
C GLN A 7 -6.63 -2.69 6.79
N LEU A 8 -6.24 -3.83 7.34
CA LEU A 8 -5.95 -5.03 6.58
C LEU A 8 -7.27 -5.74 6.23
N LEU A 9 -7.47 -6.05 4.95
CA LEU A 9 -8.70 -6.63 4.41
C LEU A 9 -8.51 -8.08 3.93
N HIS A 10 -7.28 -8.58 3.95
CA HIS A 10 -6.93 -9.93 3.51
C HIS A 10 -6.03 -10.60 4.54
N PRO A 11 -6.14 -11.93 4.78
CA PRO A 11 -5.30 -12.65 5.73
C PRO A 11 -3.79 -12.48 5.48
N ASP A 12 -3.39 -12.47 4.21
CA ASP A 12 -1.99 -12.34 3.80
C ASP A 12 -1.54 -10.88 3.62
N ALA A 13 -2.40 -9.89 3.88
CA ALA A 13 -2.03 -8.48 3.77
C ALA A 13 -0.99 -8.11 4.84
N LYS A 14 -0.03 -7.27 4.45
CA LYS A 14 1.02 -6.77 5.35
C LYS A 14 0.88 -5.27 5.57
N LEU A 15 1.26 -4.81 6.76
CA LEU A 15 1.37 -3.38 7.01
C LEU A 15 2.49 -2.77 6.15
N PRO A 16 2.23 -1.65 5.45
CA PRO A 16 3.28 -0.91 4.77
C PRO A 16 4.33 -0.40 5.75
N THR A 17 5.59 -0.47 5.35
CA THR A 17 6.75 -0.08 6.17
C THR A 17 7.61 0.94 5.43
N ARG A 18 8.31 1.79 6.18
CA ARG A 18 9.39 2.64 5.63
C ARG A 18 10.71 1.94 5.88
N ALA A 19 11.56 1.84 4.85
CA ALA A 19 12.89 1.27 5.00
C ALA A 19 13.78 2.17 5.86
N HIS A 20 13.70 3.49 5.68
CA HIS A 20 14.44 4.48 6.45
C HIS A 20 13.52 5.56 7.06
N PRO A 21 13.93 6.20 8.19
CA PRO A 21 13.12 7.21 8.87
C PRO A 21 12.85 8.50 8.08
N THR A 22 13.56 8.72 6.97
CA THR A 22 13.44 9.90 6.09
C THR A 22 12.81 9.60 4.73
N ASP A 23 12.49 8.34 4.43
CA ASP A 23 11.89 7.96 3.14
C ASP A 23 10.51 8.60 2.94
N ALA A 24 10.23 9.10 1.74
CA ALA A 24 8.96 9.74 1.45
C ALA A 24 7.79 8.74 1.35
N CYS A 25 8.07 7.49 1.01
CA CYS A 25 7.07 6.46 0.71
C CYS A 25 7.13 5.28 1.67
N TYR A 26 6.05 4.50 1.71
CA TYR A 26 5.97 3.21 2.39
C TYR A 26 5.93 2.11 1.35
N ASP A 27 6.66 1.02 1.59
CA ASP A 27 6.62 -0.16 0.73
C ASP A 27 5.26 -0.85 0.85
N VAL A 28 4.68 -1.19 -0.30
CA VAL A 28 3.38 -1.88 -0.39
C VAL A 28 3.61 -3.30 -0.88
N TYR A 29 3.06 -4.27 -0.15
CA TYR A 29 3.16 -5.68 -0.49
C TYR A 29 1.93 -6.16 -1.27
N ALA A 30 2.15 -7.03 -2.25
CA ALA A 30 1.08 -7.76 -2.91
C ALA A 30 0.49 -8.82 -1.97
N ALA A 31 -0.83 -8.86 -1.82
CA ALA A 31 -1.56 -9.93 -1.13
C ALA A 31 -2.05 -11.00 -2.13
N THR A 32 -2.54 -10.56 -3.28
CA THR A 32 -2.96 -11.46 -4.38
C THR A 32 -2.49 -10.91 -5.72
N CYS A 33 -2.14 -11.79 -6.65
CA CYS A 33 -1.76 -11.44 -8.01
C CYS A 33 -2.50 -12.33 -9.01
N GLU A 34 -3.07 -11.71 -10.04
CA GLU A 34 -3.61 -12.39 -11.21
C GLU A 34 -2.75 -12.02 -12.42
N LEU A 35 -2.29 -13.03 -13.17
CA LEU A 35 -1.39 -12.86 -14.31
C LEU A 35 -2.14 -13.11 -15.62
N GLY A 36 -1.86 -12.29 -16.62
CA GLY A 36 -2.26 -12.53 -18.00
C GLY A 36 -1.12 -12.20 -18.97
N PRO A 37 -1.31 -12.44 -20.28
CA PRO A 37 -0.27 -12.20 -21.28
C PRO A 37 0.13 -10.72 -21.32
N GLY A 38 1.32 -10.40 -20.79
CA GLY A 38 1.87 -9.04 -20.76
C GLY A 38 1.30 -8.12 -19.67
N TRP A 39 0.48 -8.62 -18.74
CA TRP A 39 -0.09 -7.80 -17.67
C TRP A 39 -0.24 -8.57 -16.35
N ALA A 40 -0.30 -7.81 -15.25
CA ALA A 40 -0.62 -8.34 -13.92
C ALA A 40 -1.61 -7.42 -13.21
N LYS A 41 -2.58 -8.02 -12.51
CA LYS A 41 -3.49 -7.31 -11.60
C LYS A 41 -3.14 -7.68 -10.17
N VAL A 42 -2.63 -6.70 -9.44
CA VAL A 42 -2.14 -6.88 -8.07
C VAL A 42 -3.10 -6.23 -7.09
N ARG A 43 -3.42 -6.92 -5.99
CA ARG A 43 -4.15 -6.35 -4.86
C ARG A 43 -3.28 -6.41 -3.61
N ALA A 44 -3.12 -5.28 -2.94
CA ALA A 44 -2.38 -5.19 -1.68
C ALA A 44 -3.18 -5.64 -0.44
N GLY A 45 -4.50 -5.84 -0.60
CA GLY A 45 -5.36 -6.31 0.50
C GLY A 45 -5.50 -5.32 1.65
N LEU A 46 -5.33 -4.01 1.38
CA LEU A 46 -5.40 -2.96 2.40
C LEU A 46 -6.33 -1.82 1.99
N ARG A 47 -6.82 -1.11 3.00
CA ARG A 47 -7.52 0.17 2.86
C ARG A 47 -6.86 1.18 3.78
N HIS A 48 -6.56 2.36 3.26
CA HIS A 48 -6.12 3.49 4.07
C HIS A 48 -7.23 4.56 4.14
N ARG A 49 -7.14 5.40 5.15
CA ARG A 49 -7.93 6.62 5.26
C ARG A 49 -6.99 7.81 5.33
N ASP A 50 -7.05 8.65 4.32
CA ASP A 50 -6.29 9.90 4.29
C ASP A 50 -6.80 10.89 5.32
N THR A 51 -5.87 11.67 5.85
CA THR A 51 -6.20 12.88 6.61
C THR A 51 -6.78 13.92 5.64
N ARG A 52 -7.75 14.73 6.09
CA ARG A 52 -8.36 15.77 5.22
C ARG A 52 -7.28 16.65 4.61
N GLY A 53 -7.39 16.89 3.29
CA GLY A 53 -6.45 17.72 2.53
C GLY A 53 -5.22 16.99 2.03
N LEU A 54 -5.10 15.67 2.27
CA LEU A 54 -4.03 14.82 1.73
C LEU A 54 -4.62 13.77 0.78
N ALA A 55 -3.79 13.29 -0.14
CA ALA A 55 -4.12 12.19 -1.05
C ALA A 55 -2.98 11.18 -1.08
N GLY A 56 -3.31 9.90 -0.98
CA GLY A 56 -2.36 8.81 -1.23
C GLY A 56 -2.09 8.60 -2.72
N GLN A 57 -0.84 8.26 -3.07
CA GLN A 57 -0.44 7.87 -4.42
C GLN A 57 0.34 6.56 -4.39
N ILE A 58 0.07 5.67 -5.36
CA ILE A 58 0.91 4.51 -5.63
C ILE A 58 1.93 4.91 -6.70
N LEU A 59 3.21 4.80 -6.36
CA LEU A 59 4.32 5.06 -7.28
C LEU A 59 4.88 3.72 -7.79
N PRO A 60 5.36 3.66 -9.05
CA PRO A 60 6.16 2.54 -9.50
C PRO A 60 7.46 2.46 -8.67
N PRO A 61 8.06 1.26 -8.57
CA PRO A 61 9.40 1.11 -7.99
C PRO A 61 10.46 1.91 -8.77
#